data_AF-A0A518BQS9-F1
#
_entry.id   AF-A0A518BQS9-F1
#
_cell.length_a   1.000
_cell.length_b   1.000
_cell.length_c   1.000
_cell.angle_alpha   90.00
_cell.angle_beta   90.00
_cell.angle_gamma   90.00
#
_symmetry.space_group_name_H-M   'P 1'
#
loop_
_entity.id
_entity.type
_entity.pdbx_description
1 polymer ?
#
loop_
_entity_poly.entity_id
_entity_poly.type
_entity_poly.pdbx_seq_one_letter_code
_entity_poly.pdbx_strand_id
1 'polypeptide(L)'
;MHDEAMSDELLELASEVAFERLADAGGDPRDLQDPLRTIAIVYAAQGVIDNGGLRYLFEADWPGQPPYSLLSDAYRNIGAAREAQAIDAATALFDFADPQTDSDRRCELLAGPVGERIEALDGEFSDDIWRLLSTYAHAHARVFEDLRA
;
A
#
# COMPACT_ATOMS: atom_id res chain seq x y z
N MET A 1 1.83 -2.92 28.26
CA MET A 1 1.21 -4.18 27.78
C MET A 1 -0.29 -4.03 27.51
N HIS A 2 -0.93 -2.86 27.72
CA HIS A 2 -2.33 -2.60 27.31
C HIS A 2 -2.45 -1.75 26.03
N ASP A 3 -1.38 -1.05 25.60
CA ASP A 3 -1.41 -0.17 24.43
C ASP A 3 -1.36 -0.94 23.09
N GLU A 4 -0.56 -2.00 22.99
CA GLU A 4 -0.40 -2.75 21.73
C GLU A 4 -1.68 -3.47 21.31
N ALA A 5 -2.37 -4.13 22.25
CA ALA A 5 -3.60 -4.87 21.95
C ALA A 5 -4.76 -3.96 21.48
N MET A 6 -4.89 -2.76 22.07
CA MET A 6 -5.89 -1.77 21.63
C MET A 6 -5.52 -1.16 20.27
N SER A 7 -4.22 -1.04 19.98
CA SER A 7 -3.74 -0.46 18.72
C SER A 7 -4.01 -1.37 17.51
N ASP A 8 -4.07 -2.68 17.74
CA ASP A 8 -4.39 -3.68 16.72
C ASP A 8 -5.90 -3.73 16.42
N GLU A 9 -6.77 -3.64 17.45
CA GLU A 9 -8.24 -3.70 17.27
C GLU A 9 -8.78 -2.58 16.37
N LEU A 10 -8.30 -1.34 16.53
CA LEU A 10 -8.75 -0.24 15.68
C LEU A 10 -8.22 -0.35 14.26
N LEU A 11 -6.99 -0.83 14.07
CA LEU A 11 -6.45 -1.04 12.73
C LEU A 11 -7.20 -2.17 12.01
N GLU A 12 -7.54 -3.25 12.71
CA GLU A 12 -8.38 -4.32 12.21
C GLU A 12 -9.73 -3.77 11.74
N LEU A 13 -10.44 -3.04 12.61
CA LEU A 13 -11.69 -2.35 12.25
C LEU A 13 -11.53 -1.43 11.04
N ALA A 14 -10.51 -0.57 11.03
CA ALA A 14 -10.27 0.37 9.95
C ALA A 14 -10.02 -0.37 8.63
N SER A 15 -9.29 -1.48 8.66
CA SER A 15 -9.05 -2.33 7.49
C SER A 15 -10.31 -3.00 6.99
N GLU A 16 -11.15 -3.56 7.87
CA GLU A 16 -12.42 -4.18 7.52
C GLU A 16 -13.33 -3.19 6.80
N VAL A 17 -13.54 -2.01 7.41
CA VAL A 17 -14.37 -0.95 6.82
C VAL A 17 -13.77 -0.49 5.48
N ALA A 18 -12.46 -0.28 5.40
CA ALA A 18 -11.82 0.16 4.16
C ALA A 18 -11.98 -0.87 3.03
N PHE A 19 -11.82 -2.16 3.31
CA PHE A 19 -11.98 -3.23 2.32
C PHE A 19 -13.44 -3.47 1.92
N GLU A 20 -14.40 -3.35 2.85
CA GLU A 20 -15.83 -3.37 2.53
C GLU A 20 -16.19 -2.24 1.56
N ARG A 21 -15.75 -1.00 1.86
CA ARG A 21 -15.99 0.14 0.98
C ARG A 21 -15.27 0.00 -0.36
N LEU A 22 -14.07 -0.58 -0.37
CA LEU A 22 -13.35 -0.87 -1.62
C LEU A 22 -14.13 -1.87 -2.47
N ALA A 23 -14.68 -2.92 -1.86
CA ALA A 23 -15.50 -3.90 -2.55
C ALA A 23 -16.80 -3.29 -3.11
N ASP A 24 -17.48 -2.44 -2.33
CA ASP A 24 -18.65 -1.68 -2.78
C ASP A 24 -18.34 -0.76 -3.98
N ALA A 25 -17.12 -0.22 -4.02
CA ALA A 25 -16.61 0.60 -5.11
C ALA A 25 -16.09 -0.21 -6.32
N GLY A 26 -16.23 -1.54 -6.32
CA GLY A 26 -15.79 -2.39 -7.43
C GLY A 26 -14.29 -2.69 -7.45
N GLY A 27 -13.58 -2.43 -6.35
CA GLY A 27 -12.18 -2.79 -6.17
C GLY A 27 -11.16 -1.71 -6.55
N ASP A 28 -11.59 -0.56 -7.09
CA ASP A 28 -10.69 0.52 -7.47
C ASP A 28 -10.47 1.51 -6.30
N PRO A 29 -9.24 1.62 -5.75
CA PRO A 29 -8.99 2.50 -4.62
C PRO A 29 -9.11 3.99 -4.96
N ARG A 30 -9.17 4.38 -6.25
CA ARG A 30 -9.40 5.77 -6.66
C ARG A 30 -10.81 6.26 -6.30
N ASP A 31 -11.76 5.35 -6.15
CA ASP A 31 -13.14 5.65 -5.79
C ASP A 31 -13.35 5.79 -4.28
N LEU A 32 -12.30 5.56 -3.48
CA LEU A 32 -12.30 5.81 -2.05
C LEU A 32 -11.73 7.19 -1.70
N GLN A 33 -12.30 7.79 -0.65
CA GLN A 33 -11.75 8.98 -0.01
C GLN A 33 -10.83 8.60 1.15
N ASP A 34 -9.91 9.49 1.49
CA ASP A 34 -9.13 9.33 2.73
C ASP A 34 -10.06 9.53 3.93
N PRO A 35 -9.89 8.74 5.01
CA PRO A 35 -8.76 7.87 5.30
C PRO A 35 -8.85 6.44 4.73
N LEU A 36 -10.01 6.01 4.20
CA LEU A 36 -10.27 4.63 3.76
C LEU A 36 -9.29 4.18 2.67
N ARG A 37 -9.05 5.05 1.69
CA ARG A 37 -8.11 4.78 0.60
C ARG A 37 -6.69 4.51 1.11
N THR A 38 -6.15 5.37 1.96
CA THR A 38 -4.82 5.15 2.57
C THR A 38 -4.76 3.82 3.31
N ILE A 39 -5.77 3.48 4.12
CA ILE A 39 -5.80 2.20 4.84
C ILE A 39 -5.79 1.02 3.86
N ALA A 40 -6.72 0.99 2.90
CA ALA A 40 -6.82 -0.13 1.95
C ALA A 40 -5.53 -0.32 1.15
N ILE A 41 -4.93 0.77 0.67
CA ILE A 41 -3.70 0.74 -0.14
C ILE A 41 -2.53 0.23 0.70
N VAL A 42 -2.22 0.86 1.84
CA VAL A 42 -1.04 0.47 2.63
C VAL A 42 -1.22 -0.93 3.19
N TYR A 43 -2.40 -1.28 3.71
CA TYR A 43 -2.64 -2.60 4.29
C TYR A 43 -2.42 -3.71 3.24
N ALA A 44 -2.96 -3.54 2.04
CA ALA A 44 -2.79 -4.53 0.97
C ALA A 44 -1.35 -4.56 0.43
N ALA A 45 -0.76 -3.39 0.17
CA ALA A 45 0.60 -3.29 -0.35
C ALA A 45 1.63 -3.85 0.62
N GLN A 46 1.55 -3.47 1.91
CA GLN A 46 2.46 -3.95 2.94
C GLN A 46 2.30 -5.45 3.15
N GLY A 47 1.08 -5.99 3.12
CA GLY A 47 0.86 -7.43 3.17
C GLY A 47 1.53 -8.20 2.01
N VAL A 48 1.59 -7.62 0.81
CA VAL A 48 2.32 -8.20 -0.32
C VAL A 48 3.84 -8.09 -0.11
N ILE A 49 4.33 -6.93 0.31
CA ILE A 49 5.75 -6.68 0.56
C ILE A 49 6.29 -7.58 1.67
N ASP A 50 5.56 -7.77 2.77
CA ASP A 50 5.99 -8.64 3.87
C ASP A 50 6.14 -10.11 3.44
N ASN A 51 5.40 -10.53 2.41
CA ASN A 51 5.44 -11.90 1.89
C ASN A 51 6.51 -12.13 0.82
N GLY A 52 6.92 -11.09 0.07
CA GLY A 52 7.77 -11.28 -1.12
C GLY A 52 8.66 -10.10 -1.52
N GLY A 53 8.71 -9.04 -0.71
CA GLY A 53 9.46 -7.82 -0.99
C GLY A 53 8.78 -6.90 -2.00
N LEU A 54 9.44 -5.78 -2.27
CA LEU A 54 8.98 -4.74 -3.18
C LEU A 54 8.85 -5.25 -4.62
N ARG A 55 9.72 -6.18 -5.04
CA ARG A 55 9.58 -6.82 -6.35
C ARG A 55 8.21 -7.50 -6.49
N TYR A 56 7.79 -8.25 -5.47
CA TYR A 56 6.52 -8.97 -5.49
C TYR A 56 5.31 -8.03 -5.57
N LEU A 57 5.40 -6.84 -4.95
CA LEU A 57 4.42 -5.75 -5.12
C LEU A 57 4.22 -5.38 -6.60
N PHE A 58 5.32 -5.27 -7.35
CA PHE A 58 5.30 -4.94 -8.76
C PHE A 58 5.01 -6.15 -9.66
N GLU A 59 5.09 -7.40 -9.19
CA GLU A 59 4.62 -8.55 -9.98
C GLU A 59 3.09 -8.64 -9.96
N ALA A 60 2.45 -8.17 -8.89
CA ALA A 60 1.01 -8.23 -8.72
C ALA A 60 0.23 -7.32 -9.70
N ASP A 61 -0.90 -7.85 -10.20
CA ASP A 61 -1.90 -7.07 -10.93
C ASP A 61 -2.96 -6.55 -9.95
N TRP A 62 -2.87 -5.25 -9.64
CA TRP A 62 -3.76 -4.58 -8.71
C TRP A 62 -5.13 -4.30 -9.33
N PRO A 63 -6.25 -4.62 -8.64
CA PRO A 63 -7.59 -4.25 -9.10
C PRO A 63 -7.72 -2.76 -9.41
N GLY A 64 -8.34 -2.44 -10.55
CA GLY A 64 -8.46 -1.06 -11.04
C GLY A 64 -7.17 -0.47 -11.66
N GLN A 65 -6.03 -1.17 -11.57
CA GLN A 65 -4.72 -0.72 -12.07
C GLN A 65 -4.42 0.73 -11.66
N PRO A 66 -4.47 1.06 -10.35
CA PRO A 66 -4.18 2.42 -9.90
C PRO A 66 -2.73 2.79 -10.24
N PRO A 67 -2.47 4.05 -10.61
CA PRO A 67 -1.10 4.50 -10.83
C PRO A 67 -0.27 4.28 -9.56
N TYR A 68 0.97 3.80 -9.71
CA TYR A 68 1.82 3.51 -8.55
C TYR A 68 2.16 4.74 -7.70
N SER A 69 1.99 5.95 -8.23
CA SER A 69 2.05 7.17 -7.42
C SER A 69 1.05 7.14 -6.26
N LEU A 70 -0.13 6.50 -6.44
CA LEU A 70 -1.13 6.35 -5.39
C LEU A 70 -0.65 5.47 -4.22
N LEU A 71 0.20 4.46 -4.50
CA LEU A 71 0.88 3.68 -3.46
C LEU A 71 1.82 4.59 -2.67
N SER A 72 2.72 5.30 -3.37
CA SER A 72 3.69 6.19 -2.72
C SER A 72 3.02 7.27 -1.87
N ASP A 73 1.91 7.86 -2.35
CA ASP A 73 1.16 8.89 -1.64
C ASP A 73 0.49 8.33 -0.38
N ALA A 74 -0.03 7.10 -0.41
CA ALA A 74 -0.59 6.45 0.77
C ALA A 74 0.47 6.20 1.85
N TYR A 75 1.68 5.77 1.47
CA TYR A 75 2.81 5.65 2.41
C TYR A 75 3.21 7.01 2.99
N ARG A 76 3.22 8.09 2.19
CA ARG A 76 3.45 9.45 2.72
C ARG A 76 2.39 9.87 3.74
N ASN A 77 1.12 9.54 3.50
CA ASN A 77 0.02 9.92 4.37
C ASN A 77 0.18 9.35 5.80
N ILE A 78 0.77 8.16 5.94
CA ILE A 78 1.05 7.57 7.25
C ILE A 78 2.40 8.00 7.85
N GLY A 79 3.15 8.86 7.16
CA GLY A 79 4.47 9.32 7.58
C GLY A 79 5.66 8.45 7.13
N ALA A 80 5.42 7.43 6.29
CA ALA A 80 6.44 6.52 5.76
C ALA A 80 7.11 7.09 4.50
N ALA A 81 7.75 8.25 4.65
CA ALA A 81 8.31 9.01 3.51
C ALA A 81 9.48 8.29 2.80
N ARG A 82 10.27 7.51 3.55
CA ARG A 82 11.41 6.75 3.00
C ARG A 82 10.92 5.63 2.10
N GLU A 83 9.92 4.89 2.54
CA GLU A 83 9.28 3.80 1.80
C GLU A 83 8.53 4.33 0.57
N ALA A 84 7.82 5.45 0.70
CA ALA A 84 7.23 6.13 -0.44
C ALA A 84 8.27 6.51 -1.50
N GLN A 85 9.45 6.98 -1.09
CA GLN A 85 10.55 7.29 -2.00
C GLN A 85 11.12 6.03 -2.66
N ALA A 86 11.17 4.90 -1.95
CA ALA A 86 11.58 3.62 -2.53
C ALA A 86 10.58 3.14 -3.61
N ILE A 87 9.28 3.28 -3.37
CA ILE A 87 8.22 2.96 -4.35
C ILE A 87 8.36 3.84 -5.60
N ASP A 88 8.59 5.15 -5.44
CA ASP A 88 8.82 6.05 -6.57
C ASP A 88 10.09 5.70 -7.35
N ALA A 89 11.18 5.43 -6.63
CA ALA A 89 12.45 5.05 -7.23
C ALA A 89 12.32 3.75 -8.02
N ALA A 90 11.61 2.75 -7.48
CA ALA A 90 11.31 1.50 -8.16
C ALA A 90 10.43 1.72 -9.41
N THR A 91 9.38 2.53 -9.28
CA THR A 91 8.49 2.87 -10.42
C THR A 91 9.26 3.54 -11.56
N ALA A 92 10.23 4.41 -11.24
CA ALA A 92 11.07 5.09 -12.22
C ALA A 92 12.05 4.17 -12.98
N LEU A 93 12.18 2.90 -12.57
CA LEU A 93 13.01 1.91 -13.29
C LEU A 93 12.30 1.31 -14.50
N PHE A 94 10.98 1.41 -14.59
CA PHE A 94 10.23 1.00 -15.77
C PHE A 94 10.43 2.03 -16.89
N ASP A 95 10.83 1.55 -18.06
CA ASP A 95 11.16 2.40 -19.22
C ASP A 95 9.93 2.76 -20.07
N PHE A 96 8.74 2.70 -19.48
CA PHE A 96 7.47 2.95 -20.16
C PHE A 96 6.44 3.57 -19.24
N ALA A 97 5.45 4.21 -19.86
CA ALA A 97 4.36 4.88 -19.17
C ALA A 97 3.42 3.85 -18.54
N ASP A 98 2.87 4.21 -17.38
CA ASP A 98 1.82 3.45 -16.70
C ASP A 98 2.12 1.95 -16.52
N PRO A 99 3.22 1.59 -15.83
CA PRO A 99 3.65 0.19 -15.66
C PRO A 99 2.58 -0.71 -15.01
N GLN A 100 1.64 -0.14 -14.26
CA GLN A 100 0.49 -0.85 -13.71
C GLN A 100 -0.48 -1.43 -14.77
N THR A 101 -0.40 -0.97 -16.03
CA THR A 101 -1.35 -1.36 -17.10
C THR A 101 -0.84 -2.46 -18.03
N ASP A 102 0.46 -2.80 -17.98
CA ASP A 102 1.09 -3.80 -18.84
C ASP A 102 1.86 -4.83 -18.00
N SER A 103 1.13 -5.86 -17.56
CA SER A 103 1.62 -6.95 -16.72
C SER A 103 2.76 -7.73 -17.38
N ASP A 104 2.62 -8.06 -18.66
CA ASP A 104 3.60 -8.86 -19.41
C ASP A 104 4.94 -8.14 -19.50
N ARG A 105 4.92 -6.87 -19.93
CA ARG A 105 6.14 -6.08 -20.06
C ARG A 105 6.80 -5.81 -18.71
N ARG A 106 6.01 -5.56 -17.67
CA ARG A 106 6.50 -5.37 -16.31
C ARG A 106 7.21 -6.63 -15.81
N CYS A 107 6.58 -7.80 -15.96
CA CYS A 107 7.16 -9.08 -15.58
C CYS A 107 8.44 -9.42 -16.37
N GLU A 108 8.49 -9.11 -17.67
CA GLU A 108 9.70 -9.30 -18.48
C GLU A 108 10.88 -8.49 -17.94
N LEU A 109 10.66 -7.22 -17.57
CA LEU A 109 11.70 -6.38 -16.97
C LEU A 109 12.11 -6.86 -15.57
N LEU A 110 11.12 -7.25 -14.74
CA LEU A 110 11.35 -7.78 -13.39
C LEU A 110 12.15 -9.08 -13.39
N ALA A 111 12.10 -9.89 -14.45
CA ALA A 111 12.92 -11.09 -14.59
C ALA A 111 14.42 -10.82 -14.82
N GLY A 112 14.80 -9.55 -15.04
CA GLY A 112 16.19 -9.15 -15.31
C GLY A 112 16.73 -8.10 -14.33
N PRO A 113 17.66 -7.23 -14.78
CA PRO A 113 18.33 -6.25 -13.91
C PRO A 113 17.40 -5.21 -13.27
N VAL A 114 16.20 -4.98 -13.81
CA VAL A 114 15.22 -4.08 -13.17
C VAL A 114 14.72 -4.71 -11.87
N GLY A 115 14.39 -6.00 -11.87
CA GLY A 115 13.97 -6.73 -10.66
C GLY A 115 15.04 -6.69 -9.56
N GLU A 116 16.30 -6.99 -9.90
CA GLU A 116 17.42 -6.94 -8.94
C GLU A 116 17.59 -5.55 -8.31
N ARG A 117 17.39 -4.48 -9.11
CA ARG A 117 17.47 -3.10 -8.62
C ARG A 117 16.28 -2.72 -7.74
N ILE A 118 15.10 -3.29 -7.99
CA ILE A 118 13.92 -3.11 -7.13
C ILE A 118 14.11 -3.86 -5.81
N GLU A 119 14.58 -5.11 -5.84
CA GLU A 119 14.91 -5.88 -4.62
C GLU A 119 15.96 -5.16 -3.76
N ALA A 120 16.94 -4.49 -4.38
CA ALA A 120 17.92 -3.70 -3.63
C ALA A 120 17.30 -2.54 -2.83
N LEU A 121 16.08 -2.11 -3.16
CA LEU A 121 15.34 -1.08 -2.42
C LEU A 121 14.55 -1.65 -1.23
N ASP A 122 14.48 -2.97 -1.05
CA ASP A 122 13.79 -3.58 0.10
C ASP A 122 14.39 -3.14 1.44
N GLY A 123 15.70 -2.86 1.47
CA GLY A 123 16.38 -2.31 2.65
C GLY A 123 15.91 -0.90 3.05
N GLU A 124 15.08 -0.25 2.23
CA GLU A 124 14.45 1.01 2.56
C GLU A 124 13.20 0.85 3.43
N PHE A 125 12.58 -0.33 3.45
CA PHE A 125 11.38 -0.61 4.25
C PHE A 125 11.71 -0.91 5.70
N SER A 126 11.03 -0.21 6.60
CA SER A 126 11.13 -0.44 8.03
C SER A 126 10.03 -1.36 8.55
N ASP A 127 10.30 -2.03 9.68
CA ASP A 127 9.30 -2.83 10.40
C ASP A 127 8.20 -1.97 11.07
N ASP A 128 8.32 -0.64 10.98
CA ASP A 128 7.45 0.33 11.65
C ASP A 128 6.17 0.66 10.86
N ILE A 129 6.01 0.15 9.63
CA ILE A 129 4.87 0.49 8.77
C ILE A 129 3.53 0.18 9.42
N TRP A 130 3.38 -0.99 10.03
CA TRP A 130 2.13 -1.36 10.71
C TRP A 130 1.82 -0.45 11.89
N ARG A 131 2.85 -0.02 12.64
CA ARG A 131 2.72 0.95 13.74
C ARG A 131 2.32 2.33 13.22
N LEU A 132 2.89 2.78 12.11
CA LEU A 132 2.54 4.05 11.46
C LEU A 132 1.10 4.01 10.92
N LEU A 133 0.70 2.91 10.30
CA LEU A 133 -0.65 2.69 9.80
C LEU A 133 -1.67 2.65 10.94
N SER A 134 -1.37 1.96 12.04
CA SER A 134 -2.20 1.98 13.26
C SER A 134 -2.31 3.41 13.82
N THR A 135 -1.21 4.16 13.89
CA THR A 135 -1.21 5.57 14.33
C THR A 135 -2.13 6.42 13.45
N TYR A 136 -2.07 6.22 12.13
CA TYR A 136 -2.97 6.90 11.18
C TYR A 136 -4.43 6.50 11.40
N ALA A 137 -4.73 5.21 11.60
CA ALA A 137 -6.09 4.76 11.92
C ALA A 137 -6.64 5.44 13.18
N HIS A 138 -5.84 5.57 14.24
CA HIS A 138 -6.22 6.27 15.47
C HIS A 138 -6.48 7.76 15.26
N ALA A 139 -5.65 8.44 14.46
CA ALA A 139 -5.87 9.84 14.12
C ALA A 139 -7.21 10.07 13.39
N HIS A 140 -7.75 9.03 12.77
CA HIS A 140 -8.98 9.05 11.97
C HIS A 140 -10.11 8.17 12.53
N ALA A 141 -10.01 7.71 13.78
CA ALA A 141 -10.89 6.69 14.37
C ALA A 141 -12.39 6.91 14.12
N ARG A 142 -12.84 8.16 14.31
CA ARG A 142 -14.26 8.54 14.16
C ARG A 142 -14.85 8.18 12.80
N VAL A 143 -14.06 8.27 11.71
CA VAL A 143 -14.55 7.93 10.37
C VAL A 143 -14.91 6.46 10.27
N PHE A 144 -14.07 5.58 10.82
CA PHE A 144 -14.29 4.14 10.75
C PHE A 144 -15.42 3.70 11.69
N GLU A 145 -15.49 4.28 12.89
CA GLU A 145 -16.56 4.04 13.85
C GLU A 145 -17.93 4.46 13.31
N ASP A 146 -18.02 5.64 12.69
CA ASP A 146 -19.28 6.17 12.13
C ASP A 146 -19.76 5.35 10.92
N LEU A 147 -18.83 4.75 10.15
CA LEU A 147 -19.15 3.97 8.95
C LEU A 147 -19.51 2.50 9.23
N ARG A 148 -19.24 2.01 10.45
CA ARG A 148 -19.62 0.66 10.92
C ARG A 148 -21.04 0.61 11.50
N ALA A 149 -21.55 1.73 12.01
CA ALA A 149 -22.85 1.84 12.67
C ALA A 149 -24.03 1.84 11.68
#